data_AF-A0A7Y0JR99-F1
#
_entry.id   AF-A0A7Y0JR99-F1
#
_cell.length_a   1.000
_cell.length_b   1.000
_cell.length_c   1.000
_cell.angle_alpha   90.00
_cell.angle_beta   90.00
_cell.angle_gamma   90.00
#
_symmetry.space_group_name_H-M   'P 1'
#
loop_
_entity.id
_entity.type
_entity.pdbx_description
1 polymer ?
#
loop_
_entity_poly.entity_id
_entity_poly.type
_entity_poly.pdbx_seq_one_letter_code
_entity_poly.pdbx_strand_id
1 'polypeptide(L)'
;MSEYQYYEFIAVDRPLTTREQSELRSLSTRADITATSFVNTYEWGNFKGDPRKLMERYFDAHLYLTNWGTRDLVLRLPKRVLDPAVVAHYCIGDSASAWTSGEHLIIGLNREDEDGTDEWDIGGEGLLSSIIGVRASLAAGDLRLLYLAWLRCVQSLEVSDDAPEPPVPAGLATLDAPLTAAAEFLCIDRDLIAAAAVGSASASAAAAQPTAAQLRTWVTQLPTREKDIILSDLVTGHDTHLRAQLLRRYRDAHATEASTATTPRTAGQLLATADELRAERERSDAQQRERDRVRQERSAAAARQQHLDTLAVDQPAVWRQVDELIATKKPREYDSAVQLLVDLRDLTERDGGTAAFEHRLTLLRVNHARKPGLLQRLDLAGLFA
;
A
#
# COMPACT_ATOMS: atom_id res chain seq x y z
N MET A 1 -21.26 -5.46 13.32
CA MET A 1 -20.49 -4.68 12.32
C MET A 1 -20.99 -5.10 10.95
N SER A 2 -21.15 -4.17 10.00
CA SER A 2 -21.57 -4.53 8.64
C SER A 2 -20.42 -5.24 7.93
N GLU A 3 -20.72 -6.40 7.35
CA GLU A 3 -19.80 -7.12 6.48
C GLU A 3 -19.50 -6.25 5.26
N TYR A 4 -18.28 -6.26 4.74
CA TYR A 4 -17.94 -5.69 3.44
C TYR A 4 -17.09 -6.70 2.68
N GLN A 5 -17.53 -7.00 1.47
CA GLN A 5 -16.83 -7.90 0.56
C GLN A 5 -16.83 -7.31 -0.84
N TYR A 6 -15.67 -7.27 -1.47
CA TYR A 6 -15.47 -6.80 -2.83
C TYR A 6 -15.01 -7.96 -3.71
N TYR A 7 -15.69 -8.16 -4.84
CA TYR A 7 -15.32 -9.15 -5.86
C TYR A 7 -15.10 -8.42 -7.18
N GLU A 8 -13.95 -8.63 -7.80
CA GLU A 8 -13.65 -8.15 -9.14
C GLU A 8 -13.06 -9.28 -9.98
N PHE A 9 -13.57 -9.46 -11.19
CA PHE A 9 -13.04 -10.41 -12.17
C PHE A 9 -12.83 -9.69 -13.50
N ILE A 10 -11.72 -9.99 -14.17
CA ILE A 10 -11.36 -9.38 -15.46
C ILE A 10 -11.05 -10.46 -16.49
N ALA A 11 -11.62 -10.32 -17.69
CA ALA A 11 -11.28 -11.08 -18.88
C ALA A 11 -10.38 -10.21 -19.78
N VAL A 12 -9.16 -10.69 -20.03
CA VAL A 12 -8.10 -9.97 -20.74
C VAL A 12 -7.85 -10.59 -22.11
N ASP A 13 -7.78 -11.93 -22.17
CA ASP A 13 -7.34 -12.65 -23.36
C ASP A 13 -8.44 -12.70 -24.42
N ARG A 14 -9.72 -12.74 -23.99
CA ARG A 14 -10.88 -12.59 -24.87
C ARG A 14 -12.04 -11.91 -24.14
N PRO A 15 -12.87 -11.11 -24.84
CA PRO A 15 -14.13 -10.65 -24.30
C PRO A 15 -15.11 -11.80 -24.03
N LEU A 16 -15.95 -11.62 -23.02
CA LEU A 16 -17.09 -12.45 -22.70
C LEU A 16 -18.18 -12.28 -23.76
N THR A 17 -18.71 -13.41 -24.24
CA THR A 17 -19.86 -13.43 -25.13
C THR A 17 -21.14 -13.00 -24.41
N THR A 18 -22.16 -12.58 -25.16
CA THR A 18 -23.47 -12.21 -24.59
C THR A 18 -24.10 -13.36 -23.78
N ARG A 19 -23.87 -14.61 -24.21
CA ARG A 19 -24.33 -15.80 -23.49
C ARG A 19 -23.62 -15.93 -22.13
N GLU A 20 -22.30 -15.81 -22.11
CA GLU A 20 -21.52 -15.88 -20.86
C GLU A 20 -21.89 -14.76 -19.89
N GLN A 21 -22.11 -13.54 -20.39
CA GLN A 21 -22.59 -12.43 -19.57
C GLN A 21 -23.98 -12.71 -18.96
N SER A 22 -24.86 -13.38 -19.72
CA SER A 22 -26.19 -13.77 -19.25
C SER A 22 -26.12 -14.89 -18.20
N GLU A 23 -25.21 -15.84 -18.36
CA GLU A 23 -24.91 -16.88 -17.36
C GLU A 23 -24.40 -16.25 -16.05
N LEU A 24 -23.47 -15.29 -16.11
CA LEU A 24 -22.96 -14.57 -14.95
C LEU A 24 -24.05 -13.73 -14.24
N ARG A 25 -24.94 -13.10 -15.02
CA ARG A 25 -26.08 -12.33 -14.49
C ARG A 25 -27.03 -13.20 -13.67
N SER A 26 -27.11 -14.50 -13.96
CA SER A 26 -27.90 -15.45 -13.16
C SER A 26 -27.29 -15.75 -11.79
N LEU A 27 -25.97 -15.57 -11.63
CA LEU A 27 -25.24 -15.78 -10.37
C LEU A 27 -25.27 -14.54 -9.46
N SER A 28 -25.21 -13.34 -10.06
CA SER A 28 -25.40 -12.09 -9.33
C SER A 28 -26.24 -11.10 -10.13
N THR A 29 -27.39 -10.74 -9.57
CA THR A 29 -28.29 -9.75 -10.16
C THR A 29 -27.75 -8.32 -10.00
N ARG A 30 -26.99 -8.05 -8.93
CA ARG A 30 -26.48 -6.71 -8.56
C ARG A 30 -25.10 -6.38 -9.13
N ALA A 31 -24.38 -7.36 -9.66
CA ALA A 31 -23.02 -7.14 -10.18
C ALA A 31 -23.02 -6.22 -11.41
N ASP A 32 -22.00 -5.39 -11.56
CA ASP A 32 -21.71 -4.72 -12.82
C ASP A 32 -20.97 -5.68 -13.74
N ILE A 33 -21.59 -6.03 -14.86
CA ILE A 33 -21.07 -7.04 -15.80
C ILE A 33 -20.92 -6.39 -17.16
N THR A 34 -19.72 -6.47 -17.71
CA THR A 34 -19.37 -6.00 -19.05
C THR A 34 -18.80 -7.16 -19.88
N ALA A 35 -18.37 -6.87 -21.11
CA ALA A 35 -17.67 -7.85 -21.92
C ALA A 35 -16.27 -8.21 -21.37
N THR A 36 -15.73 -7.45 -20.42
CA THR A 36 -14.36 -7.67 -19.90
C THR A 36 -14.30 -7.71 -18.39
N SER A 37 -15.40 -7.50 -17.68
CA SER A 37 -15.39 -7.45 -16.21
C SER A 37 -16.69 -7.95 -15.58
N PHE A 38 -16.54 -8.43 -14.35
CA PHE A 38 -17.62 -8.63 -13.39
C PHE A 38 -17.17 -8.01 -12.07
N VAL A 39 -17.93 -7.05 -11.54
CA VAL A 39 -17.61 -6.36 -10.28
C VAL A 39 -18.83 -6.42 -9.38
N ASN A 40 -18.63 -6.72 -8.10
CA ASN A 40 -19.73 -6.67 -7.14
C ASN A 40 -19.25 -6.43 -5.72
N THR A 41 -20.09 -5.75 -4.94
CA THR A 41 -19.87 -5.48 -3.52
C THR A 41 -21.03 -6.07 -2.72
N TYR A 42 -20.71 -6.72 -1.60
CA TYR A 42 -21.70 -7.26 -0.67
C TYR A 42 -21.52 -6.64 0.71
N GLU A 43 -22.64 -6.17 1.27
CA GLU A 43 -22.72 -5.69 2.66
C GLU A 43 -23.44 -6.68 3.59
N TRP A 44 -24.11 -7.67 2.99
CA TRP A 44 -24.87 -8.73 3.67
C TRP A 44 -24.90 -9.99 2.79
N GLY A 45 -24.51 -11.13 3.35
CA GLY A 45 -24.48 -12.41 2.65
C GLY A 45 -23.31 -12.54 1.67
N ASN A 46 -23.27 -13.64 0.92
CA ASN A 46 -22.12 -14.02 0.10
C ASN A 46 -22.45 -14.11 -1.39
N PHE A 47 -21.40 -14.03 -2.20
CA PHE A 47 -21.47 -14.39 -3.60
C PHE A 47 -21.92 -15.84 -3.76
N LYS A 48 -22.91 -16.08 -4.62
CA LYS A 48 -23.49 -17.43 -4.84
C LYS A 48 -22.70 -18.26 -5.85
N GLY A 49 -21.82 -17.62 -6.61
CA GLY A 49 -20.93 -18.29 -7.55
C GLY A 49 -19.70 -18.86 -6.85
N ASP A 50 -18.97 -19.70 -7.58
CA ASP A 50 -17.70 -20.28 -7.14
C ASP A 50 -16.57 -19.57 -7.91
N PRO A 51 -15.78 -18.70 -7.25
CA PRO A 51 -14.71 -17.95 -7.91
C PRO A 51 -13.73 -18.83 -8.68
N ARG A 52 -13.40 -20.03 -8.17
CA ARG A 52 -12.48 -20.95 -8.84
C ARG A 52 -13.06 -21.42 -10.18
N LYS A 53 -14.33 -21.79 -10.23
CA LYS A 53 -15.00 -22.19 -11.49
C LYS A 53 -15.13 -21.03 -12.48
N LEU A 54 -15.31 -19.81 -11.99
CA LEU A 54 -15.36 -18.63 -12.85
C LEU A 54 -14.00 -18.32 -13.47
N MET A 55 -12.92 -18.46 -12.70
CA MET A 55 -11.54 -18.37 -13.21
C MET A 55 -11.24 -19.46 -14.24
N GLU A 56 -11.67 -20.69 -14.01
CA GLU A 56 -11.46 -21.78 -14.97
C GLU A 56 -12.15 -21.54 -16.30
N ARG A 57 -13.35 -20.94 -16.31
CA ARG A 57 -14.19 -20.81 -17.49
C ARG A 57 -14.06 -19.49 -18.23
N TYR A 58 -14.11 -18.38 -17.50
CA TYR A 58 -14.45 -17.08 -18.09
C TYR A 58 -13.33 -16.04 -17.94
N PHE A 59 -12.70 -15.98 -16.77
CA PHE A 59 -11.85 -14.85 -16.39
C PHE A 59 -10.37 -15.18 -16.36
N ASP A 60 -9.56 -14.13 -16.48
CA ASP A 60 -8.11 -14.19 -16.53
C ASP A 60 -7.44 -13.65 -15.28
N ALA A 61 -8.15 -12.82 -14.51
CA ALA A 61 -7.75 -12.38 -13.19
C ALA A 61 -8.97 -12.18 -12.29
N HIS A 62 -8.76 -12.35 -11.00
CA HIS A 62 -9.74 -12.11 -9.95
C HIS A 62 -9.08 -11.50 -8.72
N LEU A 63 -9.78 -10.56 -8.10
CA LEU A 63 -9.46 -10.00 -6.80
C LEU A 63 -10.67 -10.14 -5.87
N TYR A 64 -10.42 -10.60 -4.65
CA TYR A 64 -11.38 -10.62 -3.56
C TYR A 64 -10.79 -9.92 -2.34
N LEU A 65 -11.59 -9.11 -1.66
CA LEU A 65 -11.18 -8.35 -0.48
C LEU A 65 -12.34 -8.27 0.51
N THR A 66 -12.02 -8.38 1.80
CA THR A 66 -12.99 -8.19 2.89
C THR A 66 -12.49 -7.21 3.94
N ASN A 67 -13.43 -6.59 4.67
CA ASN A 67 -13.09 -5.72 5.81
C ASN A 67 -12.67 -6.48 7.07
N TRP A 68 -12.63 -7.81 7.04
CA TRP A 68 -12.07 -8.65 8.09
C TRP A 68 -10.72 -9.26 7.68
N GLY A 69 -10.10 -8.78 6.60
CA GLY A 69 -8.69 -9.06 6.30
C GLY A 69 -8.44 -10.18 5.28
N THR A 70 -9.47 -10.85 4.74
CA THR A 70 -9.29 -11.80 3.64
C THR A 70 -8.98 -11.05 2.35
N ARG A 71 -7.90 -11.44 1.67
CA ARG A 71 -7.48 -10.88 0.38
C ARG A 71 -7.05 -12.01 -0.54
N ASP A 72 -7.72 -12.17 -1.68
CA ASP A 72 -7.32 -13.13 -2.71
C ASP A 72 -6.98 -12.42 -4.01
N LEU A 73 -5.90 -12.87 -4.65
CA LEU A 73 -5.52 -12.53 -6.01
C LEU A 73 -5.35 -13.84 -6.80
N VAL A 74 -6.15 -14.02 -7.84
CA VAL A 74 -6.09 -15.21 -8.70
C VAL A 74 -5.77 -14.79 -10.12
N LEU A 75 -4.75 -15.41 -10.73
CA LEU A 75 -4.30 -15.12 -12.09
C LEU A 75 -4.32 -16.38 -12.94
N ARG A 76 -4.91 -16.31 -14.14
CA ARG A 76 -4.90 -17.40 -15.12
C ARG A 76 -4.02 -17.05 -16.31
N LEU A 77 -3.15 -17.98 -16.69
CA LEU A 77 -2.27 -17.86 -17.85
C LEU A 77 -2.26 -19.16 -18.66
N PRO A 78 -2.00 -19.12 -19.98
CA PRO A 78 -1.79 -20.33 -20.77
C PRO A 78 -0.52 -21.11 -20.33
N LYS A 79 -0.60 -22.45 -20.28
CA LYS A 79 0.55 -23.31 -19.93
C LYS A 79 1.77 -23.13 -20.84
N ARG A 80 1.54 -22.77 -22.11
CA ARG A 80 2.60 -22.53 -23.08
C ARG A 80 3.49 -21.32 -22.74
N VAL A 81 2.97 -20.34 -21.97
CA VAL A 81 3.75 -19.16 -21.57
C VAL A 81 4.35 -19.32 -20.18
N LEU A 82 3.70 -20.09 -19.30
CA LEU A 82 4.13 -20.33 -17.93
C LEU A 82 4.05 -21.82 -17.59
N ASP A 83 5.23 -22.42 -17.39
CA ASP A 83 5.37 -23.85 -17.11
C ASP A 83 4.93 -24.18 -15.67
N PRO A 84 3.97 -25.11 -15.47
CA PRO A 84 3.58 -25.56 -14.13
C PRO A 84 4.74 -26.06 -13.27
N ALA A 85 5.78 -26.66 -13.87
CA ALA A 85 6.95 -27.12 -13.13
C ALA A 85 7.73 -25.96 -12.51
N VAL A 86 7.82 -24.82 -13.19
CA VAL A 86 8.46 -23.61 -12.65
C VAL A 86 7.62 -23.05 -11.50
N VAL A 87 6.30 -22.98 -11.66
CA VAL A 87 5.39 -22.44 -10.63
C VAL A 87 5.39 -23.28 -9.35
N ALA A 88 5.52 -24.59 -9.46
CA ALA A 88 5.57 -25.51 -8.31
C ALA A 88 6.77 -25.27 -7.36
N HIS A 89 7.83 -24.57 -7.81
CA HIS A 89 8.95 -24.19 -6.93
C HIS A 89 8.59 -23.07 -5.95
N TYR A 90 7.57 -22.27 -6.26
CA TYR A 90 7.20 -21.08 -5.50
C TYR A 90 5.84 -21.23 -4.81
N CYS A 91 4.88 -21.88 -5.45
CA CYS A 91 3.54 -22.11 -4.92
C CYS A 91 3.52 -23.41 -4.11
N ILE A 92 3.87 -23.33 -2.82
CA ILE A 92 4.09 -24.50 -1.95
C ILE A 92 3.18 -24.56 -0.72
N GLY A 93 2.22 -23.65 -0.59
CA GLY A 93 1.37 -23.55 0.59
C GLY A 93 -0.03 -23.04 0.29
N ASP A 94 -0.77 -22.72 1.34
CA ASP A 94 -2.13 -22.19 1.24
C ASP A 94 -2.10 -20.73 0.74
N SER A 95 -1.15 -19.93 1.26
CA SER A 95 -0.87 -18.54 0.85
C SER A 95 -0.54 -18.39 -0.65
N ALA A 96 0.00 -19.44 -1.27
CA ALA A 96 0.36 -19.46 -2.68
C ALA A 96 0.17 -20.86 -3.27
N SER A 97 -0.89 -21.03 -4.03
CA SER A 97 -1.26 -22.29 -4.67
C SER A 97 -1.36 -22.16 -6.19
N ALA A 98 -1.24 -23.29 -6.90
CA ALA A 98 -1.43 -23.32 -8.34
C ALA A 98 -2.16 -24.60 -8.77
N TRP A 99 -3.02 -24.49 -9.79
CA TRP A 99 -3.72 -25.62 -10.36
C TRP A 99 -3.95 -25.44 -11.86
N THR A 100 -4.19 -26.54 -12.57
CA THR A 100 -4.39 -26.52 -14.02
C THR A 100 -5.83 -26.76 -14.39
N SER A 101 -6.32 -26.07 -15.43
CA SER A 101 -7.62 -26.31 -16.05
C SER A 101 -7.52 -26.20 -17.56
N GLY A 102 -7.69 -27.33 -18.27
CA GLY A 102 -7.45 -27.42 -19.71
C GLY A 102 -6.03 -26.98 -20.09
N GLU A 103 -5.93 -26.03 -21.02
CA GLU A 103 -4.67 -25.43 -21.49
C GLU A 103 -4.14 -24.30 -20.60
N HIS A 104 -4.80 -24.04 -19.47
CA HIS A 104 -4.46 -22.95 -18.57
C HIS A 104 -3.86 -23.44 -17.25
N LEU A 105 -2.99 -22.60 -16.70
CA LEU A 105 -2.47 -22.66 -15.34
C LEU A 105 -3.07 -21.47 -14.57
N ILE A 106 -3.54 -21.73 -13.36
CA ILE A 106 -4.14 -20.73 -12.49
C ILE A 106 -3.32 -20.68 -11.21
N ILE A 107 -2.93 -19.47 -10.80
CA ILE A 107 -2.18 -19.17 -9.58
C ILE A 107 -3.15 -18.46 -8.64
N GLY A 108 -3.30 -18.96 -7.42
CA GLY A 108 -4.05 -18.31 -6.35
C GLY A 108 -3.10 -17.87 -5.26
N LEU A 109 -3.13 -16.57 -4.94
CA LEU A 109 -2.37 -15.95 -3.88
C LEU A 109 -3.37 -15.40 -2.86
N ASN A 110 -3.21 -15.70 -1.58
CA ASN A 110 -4.08 -15.15 -0.57
C ASN A 110 -3.35 -14.68 0.69
N ARG A 111 -4.06 -13.84 1.42
CA ARG A 111 -3.79 -13.46 2.80
C ARG A 111 -5.09 -13.64 3.57
N GLU A 112 -5.01 -14.40 4.65
CA GLU A 112 -6.04 -14.42 5.68
C GLU A 112 -5.45 -13.80 6.95
N ASP A 113 -6.23 -12.97 7.62
CA ASP A 113 -5.90 -12.34 8.89
C ASP A 113 -7.07 -12.53 9.83
N GLU A 114 -7.01 -13.62 10.61
CA GLU A 114 -8.08 -13.99 11.53
C GLU A 114 -8.25 -12.97 12.67
N ASP A 115 -7.23 -12.15 12.95
CA ASP A 115 -7.22 -11.18 14.05
C ASP A 115 -7.83 -9.82 13.68
N GLY A 116 -8.18 -9.62 12.40
CA GLY A 116 -9.08 -8.55 11.95
C GLY A 116 -8.58 -7.13 12.24
N THR A 117 -7.28 -6.89 12.12
CA THR A 117 -6.67 -5.58 12.43
C THR A 117 -6.58 -4.60 11.25
N ASP A 118 -7.03 -4.99 10.05
CA ASP A 118 -6.85 -4.18 8.84
C ASP A 118 -7.83 -3.00 8.71
N GLU A 119 -7.31 -1.94 8.09
CA GLU A 119 -7.82 -0.57 8.04
C GLU A 119 -9.24 -0.43 7.46
N TRP A 120 -10.01 0.47 8.09
CA TRP A 120 -11.43 0.70 7.89
C TRP A 120 -11.81 1.43 6.58
N ASP A 121 -10.87 1.56 5.62
CA ASP A 121 -11.03 2.40 4.42
C ASP A 121 -10.45 1.77 3.14
N ILE A 122 -10.59 0.45 2.97
CA ILE A 122 -10.13 -0.24 1.75
C ILE A 122 -11.32 -0.43 0.79
N GLY A 123 -11.51 0.53 -0.10
CA GLY A 123 -12.30 0.31 -1.32
C GLY A 123 -11.52 -0.59 -2.28
N GLY A 124 -12.17 -1.63 -2.81
CA GLY A 124 -11.51 -2.54 -3.77
C GLY A 124 -11.29 -1.95 -5.17
N GLU A 125 -11.95 -0.83 -5.48
CA GLU A 125 -11.93 -0.22 -6.81
C GLU A 125 -10.52 0.19 -7.25
N GLY A 126 -10.11 -0.28 -8.43
CA GLY A 126 -8.82 0.08 -9.04
C GLY A 126 -7.63 -0.75 -8.56
N LEU A 127 -7.79 -1.58 -7.51
CA LEU A 127 -6.71 -2.46 -7.02
C LEU A 127 -6.30 -3.50 -8.06
N LEU A 128 -7.26 -4.22 -8.66
CA LEU A 128 -6.89 -5.21 -9.66
C LEU A 128 -6.29 -4.54 -10.90
N SER A 129 -6.74 -3.33 -11.24
CA SER A 129 -6.21 -2.56 -12.37
C SER A 129 -4.74 -2.15 -12.16
N SER A 130 -4.30 -1.86 -10.94
CA SER A 130 -2.89 -1.57 -10.64
C SER A 130 -2.02 -2.83 -10.69
N ILE A 131 -2.59 -3.99 -10.32
CA ILE A 131 -1.90 -5.28 -10.25
C ILE A 131 -1.83 -6.00 -11.61
N ILE A 132 -2.87 -5.93 -12.43
CA ILE A 132 -3.09 -6.82 -13.60
C ILE A 132 -1.89 -6.91 -14.58
N GLY A 133 -1.06 -5.86 -14.63
CA GLY A 133 0.17 -5.82 -15.42
C GLY A 133 1.13 -6.98 -15.13
N VAL A 134 1.11 -7.55 -13.92
CA VAL A 134 1.92 -8.71 -13.55
C VAL A 134 1.65 -9.95 -14.40
N ARG A 135 0.44 -10.13 -14.96
CA ARG A 135 0.15 -11.25 -15.90
C ARG A 135 1.04 -11.19 -17.13
N ALA A 136 1.18 -10.00 -17.71
CA ALA A 136 2.03 -9.82 -18.89
C ALA A 136 3.51 -10.02 -18.54
N SER A 137 3.94 -9.60 -17.35
CA SER A 137 5.29 -9.83 -16.84
C SER A 137 5.58 -11.32 -16.65
N LEU A 138 4.67 -12.07 -16.00
CA LEU A 138 4.75 -13.52 -15.85
C LEU A 138 4.83 -14.24 -17.20
N ALA A 139 3.94 -13.88 -18.14
CA ALA A 139 3.96 -14.45 -19.50
C ALA A 139 5.28 -14.16 -20.24
N ALA A 140 5.96 -13.06 -19.89
CA ALA A 140 7.28 -12.71 -20.42
C ALA A 140 8.45 -13.37 -19.68
N GLY A 141 8.19 -14.22 -18.68
CA GLY A 141 9.20 -14.93 -17.89
C GLY A 141 9.74 -14.15 -16.68
N ASP A 142 9.07 -13.07 -16.26
CA ASP A 142 9.40 -12.41 -15.00
C ASP A 142 8.78 -13.15 -13.82
N LEU A 143 9.60 -13.89 -13.07
CA LEU A 143 9.16 -14.74 -11.97
C LEU A 143 9.09 -14.01 -10.63
N ARG A 144 9.33 -12.69 -10.58
CA ARG A 144 9.34 -11.91 -9.32
C ARG A 144 8.03 -12.02 -8.55
N LEU A 145 6.87 -12.05 -9.23
CA LEU A 145 5.59 -12.26 -8.55
C LEU A 145 5.50 -13.64 -7.87
N LEU A 146 6.01 -14.69 -8.50
CA LEU A 146 6.02 -16.02 -7.90
C LEU A 146 6.94 -16.07 -6.68
N TYR A 147 8.09 -15.41 -6.77
CA TYR A 147 8.99 -15.29 -5.62
C TYR A 147 8.35 -14.50 -4.46
N LEU A 148 7.64 -13.41 -4.75
CA LEU A 148 6.84 -12.68 -3.75
C LEU A 148 5.76 -13.60 -3.13
N ALA A 149 5.09 -14.42 -3.92
CA ALA A 149 4.14 -15.40 -3.43
C ALA A 149 4.79 -16.44 -2.49
N TRP A 150 6.01 -16.89 -2.80
CA TRP A 150 6.76 -17.76 -1.90
C TRP A 150 7.15 -17.05 -0.59
N LEU A 151 7.59 -15.78 -0.65
CA LEU A 151 7.84 -14.98 0.55
C LEU A 151 6.59 -14.83 1.42
N ARG A 152 5.41 -14.74 0.80
CA ARG A 152 4.14 -14.72 1.52
C ARG A 152 3.94 -16.03 2.30
N CYS A 153 4.19 -17.20 1.71
CA CYS A 153 4.17 -18.48 2.42
C CYS A 153 5.19 -18.51 3.59
N VAL A 154 6.39 -17.97 3.39
CA VAL A 154 7.41 -17.86 4.46
C VAL A 154 6.91 -16.99 5.61
N GLN A 155 6.34 -15.81 5.30
CA GLN A 155 5.78 -14.89 6.29
C GLN A 155 4.58 -15.50 7.04
N SER A 156 3.76 -16.32 6.37
CA SER A 156 2.66 -17.06 6.96
C SER A 156 3.12 -18.31 7.74
N LEU A 157 4.43 -18.57 7.86
CA LEU A 157 5.01 -19.74 8.52
C LEU A 157 4.54 -21.09 7.91
N GLU A 158 4.14 -21.08 6.64
CA GLU A 158 3.77 -22.29 5.88
C GLU A 158 5.02 -23.06 5.39
N VAL A 159 6.18 -22.39 5.41
CA VAL A 159 7.46 -22.92 4.98
C VAL A 159 8.35 -23.13 6.21
N SER A 160 8.93 -24.31 6.34
CA SER A 160 9.88 -24.61 7.42
C SER A 160 11.13 -23.73 7.33
N ASP A 161 11.64 -23.28 8.49
CA ASP A 161 12.86 -22.47 8.60
C ASP A 161 14.10 -23.07 7.90
N ASP A 162 14.18 -24.40 7.83
CA ASP A 162 15.27 -25.13 7.18
C ASP A 162 15.06 -25.32 5.67
N ALA A 163 13.90 -24.94 5.14
CA ALA A 163 13.60 -25.10 3.72
C ALA A 163 14.53 -24.22 2.87
N PRO A 164 15.14 -24.78 1.81
CA PRO A 164 16.00 -24.01 0.94
C PRO A 164 15.19 -22.99 0.14
N GLU A 165 15.74 -21.79 -0.02
CA GLU A 165 15.22 -20.73 -0.85
C GLU A 165 15.14 -21.21 -2.32
N PRO A 166 14.00 -21.00 -3.02
CA PRO A 166 13.86 -21.32 -4.43
C PRO A 166 14.75 -20.38 -5.28
N PRO A 167 14.88 -20.63 -6.60
CA PRO A 167 15.66 -19.76 -7.48
C PRO A 167 15.25 -18.28 -7.34
N VAL A 168 16.20 -17.42 -6.97
CA VAL A 168 15.92 -16.00 -6.73
C VAL A 168 15.90 -15.24 -8.07
N PRO A 169 14.77 -14.63 -8.47
CA PRO A 169 14.72 -13.82 -9.67
C PRO A 169 15.55 -12.54 -9.49
N ALA A 170 16.22 -12.10 -10.55
CA ALA A 170 16.97 -10.84 -10.53
C ALA A 170 16.02 -9.62 -10.41
N GLY A 171 16.52 -8.55 -9.81
CA GLY A 171 15.79 -7.27 -9.73
C GLY A 171 14.74 -7.18 -8.63
N LEU A 172 14.86 -7.95 -7.54
CA LEU A 172 13.98 -7.81 -6.37
C LEU A 172 14.20 -6.49 -5.60
N ALA A 173 15.38 -5.88 -5.72
CA ALA A 173 15.68 -4.58 -5.10
C ALA A 173 14.84 -3.41 -5.70
N THR A 174 14.26 -3.59 -6.89
CA THR A 174 13.43 -2.57 -7.55
C THR A 174 12.20 -3.23 -8.16
N LEU A 175 11.13 -3.28 -7.38
CA LEU A 175 9.82 -3.71 -7.87
C LEU A 175 9.21 -2.63 -8.77
N ASP A 176 8.59 -3.05 -9.87
CA ASP A 176 7.78 -2.14 -10.69
C ASP A 176 6.41 -1.91 -10.05
N ALA A 177 5.67 -0.90 -10.53
CA ALA A 177 4.40 -0.51 -9.91
C ALA A 177 3.39 -1.67 -9.77
N PRO A 178 3.20 -2.57 -10.76
CA PRO A 178 2.32 -3.73 -10.59
C PRO A 178 2.80 -4.73 -9.53
N LEU A 179 4.11 -5.00 -9.45
CA LEU A 179 4.66 -5.88 -8.40
C LEU A 179 4.56 -5.25 -7.01
N THR A 180 4.82 -3.94 -6.90
CA THR A 180 4.64 -3.20 -5.65
C THR A 180 3.18 -3.26 -5.19
N ALA A 181 2.23 -3.00 -6.10
CA ALA A 181 0.81 -3.09 -5.80
C ALA A 181 0.39 -4.51 -5.37
N ALA A 182 0.95 -5.55 -5.99
CA ALA A 182 0.70 -6.93 -5.59
C ALA A 182 1.26 -7.25 -4.19
N ALA A 183 2.47 -6.78 -3.89
CA ALA A 183 3.10 -6.98 -2.58
C ALA A 183 2.34 -6.25 -1.46
N GLU A 184 1.90 -5.01 -1.71
CA GLU A 184 1.09 -4.22 -0.79
C GLU A 184 -0.30 -4.86 -0.58
N PHE A 185 -0.94 -5.31 -1.68
CA PHE A 185 -2.22 -6.00 -1.59
C PHE A 185 -2.13 -7.27 -0.74
N LEU A 186 -1.06 -8.06 -0.89
CA LEU A 186 -0.84 -9.29 -0.11
C LEU A 186 -0.21 -9.05 1.27
N CYS A 187 0.03 -7.78 1.66
CA CYS A 187 0.72 -7.39 2.90
C CYS A 187 2.03 -8.16 3.12
N ILE A 188 2.84 -8.28 2.08
CA ILE A 188 4.16 -8.90 2.19
C ILE A 188 5.09 -7.90 2.88
N ASP A 189 5.79 -8.37 3.91
CA ASP A 189 6.70 -7.53 4.68
C ASP A 189 7.81 -6.96 3.79
N ARG A 190 7.89 -5.63 3.77
CA ARG A 190 8.91 -4.89 3.02
C ARG A 190 10.32 -5.24 3.46
N ASP A 191 10.55 -5.46 4.75
CA ASP A 191 11.85 -5.82 5.29
C ASP A 191 12.22 -7.27 4.88
N LEU A 192 11.23 -8.16 4.70
CA LEU A 192 11.44 -9.49 4.12
C LEU A 192 11.77 -9.43 2.63
N ILE A 193 11.11 -8.57 1.86
CA ILE A 193 11.47 -8.31 0.45
C ILE A 193 12.90 -7.74 0.37
N ALA A 194 13.28 -6.84 1.28
CA ALA A 194 14.63 -6.29 1.34
C ALA A 194 15.69 -7.36 1.66
N ALA A 195 15.42 -8.25 2.62
CA ALA A 195 16.29 -9.39 2.95
C ALA A 195 16.47 -10.33 1.75
N ALA A 196 15.39 -10.63 1.03
CA ALA A 196 15.43 -11.40 -0.21
C ALA A 196 16.30 -10.72 -1.28
N ALA A 197 16.14 -9.41 -1.45
CA ALA A 197 16.85 -8.62 -2.45
C ALA A 197 18.38 -8.63 -2.30
N VAL A 198 18.92 -8.90 -1.10
CA VAL A 198 20.38 -9.05 -0.87
C VAL A 198 20.96 -10.22 -1.68
N GLY A 199 20.23 -11.33 -1.80
CA GLY A 199 20.63 -12.50 -2.58
C GLY A 199 20.17 -12.47 -4.03
N SER A 200 19.33 -11.49 -4.39
CA SER A 200 18.96 -11.23 -5.78
C SER A 200 20.16 -10.65 -6.50
N ALA A 201 20.51 -11.22 -7.66
CA ALA A 201 21.38 -10.51 -8.59
C ALA A 201 20.79 -9.12 -8.82
N SER A 202 21.65 -8.09 -8.82
CA SER A 202 21.26 -6.77 -9.29
C SER A 202 20.56 -6.95 -10.62
N ALA A 203 19.48 -6.19 -10.86
CA ALA A 203 18.84 -6.17 -12.17
C ALA A 203 19.94 -5.84 -13.19
N SER A 204 20.51 -6.86 -13.83
CA SER A 204 21.35 -6.62 -14.98
C SER A 204 20.43 -6.04 -16.06
N ALA A 205 20.99 -5.52 -17.14
CA ALA A 205 20.22 -5.14 -18.31
C ALA A 205 19.25 -6.24 -18.82
N ALA A 206 19.32 -7.49 -18.32
CA ALA A 206 18.39 -8.58 -18.60
C ALA A 206 17.06 -8.53 -17.81
N ALA A 207 17.01 -7.93 -16.61
CA ALA A 207 15.76 -7.79 -15.83
C ALA A 207 15.01 -6.49 -16.15
N ALA A 208 15.73 -5.44 -16.57
CA ALA A 208 15.13 -4.25 -17.13
C ALA A 208 14.42 -4.57 -18.45
N GLN A 209 13.33 -3.86 -18.76
CA GLN A 209 12.71 -3.96 -20.08
C GLN A 209 13.77 -3.66 -21.15
N PRO A 210 13.96 -4.53 -22.15
CA PRO A 210 15.00 -4.34 -23.13
C PRO A 210 14.77 -3.04 -23.90
N THR A 211 15.82 -2.25 -24.06
CA THR A 211 15.74 -0.99 -24.80
C THR A 211 15.36 -1.24 -26.25
N ALA A 212 14.73 -0.27 -26.90
CA ALA A 212 14.41 -0.37 -28.33
C ALA A 212 15.65 -0.63 -29.20
N ALA A 213 16.84 -0.16 -28.79
CA ALA A 213 18.09 -0.46 -29.47
C ALA A 213 18.49 -1.94 -29.36
N GLN A 214 18.44 -2.53 -28.16
CA GLN A 214 18.72 -3.95 -27.93
C GLN A 214 17.74 -4.85 -28.69
N LEU A 215 16.44 -4.54 -28.62
CA LEU A 215 15.43 -5.28 -29.37
C LEU A 215 15.66 -5.21 -30.88
N ARG A 216 16.01 -4.04 -31.43
CA ARG A 216 16.33 -3.91 -32.85
C ARG A 216 17.50 -4.81 -33.25
N THR A 217 18.59 -4.82 -32.47
CA THR A 217 19.75 -5.68 -32.73
C THR A 217 19.40 -7.17 -32.66
N TRP A 218 18.61 -7.59 -31.68
CA TRP A 218 18.16 -8.97 -31.61
C TRP A 218 17.25 -9.35 -32.78
N VAL A 219 16.31 -8.46 -33.13
CA VAL A 219 15.42 -8.67 -34.29
C VAL A 219 16.21 -8.79 -35.58
N THR A 220 17.29 -8.01 -35.82
CA THR A 220 18.07 -8.16 -37.05
C THR A 220 18.74 -9.54 -37.15
N GLN A 221 19.12 -10.15 -36.04
CA GLN A 221 19.74 -11.48 -35.97
C GLN A 221 18.75 -12.64 -36.19
N LEU A 222 17.43 -12.42 -36.08
CA LEU A 222 16.45 -13.47 -36.32
C LEU A 222 16.41 -13.90 -37.80
N PRO A 223 16.27 -15.22 -38.10
CA PRO A 223 16.11 -15.71 -39.47
C PRO A 223 14.89 -15.10 -40.17
N THR A 224 14.97 -14.85 -41.49
CA THR A 224 13.87 -14.26 -42.27
C THR A 224 12.57 -15.07 -42.15
N ARG A 225 12.66 -16.40 -42.23
CA ARG A 225 11.49 -17.27 -42.07
C ARG A 225 10.81 -17.10 -40.71
N GLU A 226 11.56 -16.88 -39.64
CA GLU A 226 10.99 -16.63 -38.32
C GLU A 226 10.32 -15.24 -38.26
N LYS A 227 10.93 -14.23 -38.86
CA LYS A 227 10.33 -12.89 -38.96
C LYS A 227 9.00 -12.93 -39.69
N ASP A 228 8.92 -13.68 -40.80
CA ASP A 228 7.69 -13.81 -41.59
C ASP A 228 6.56 -14.48 -40.78
N ILE A 229 6.89 -15.51 -39.99
CA ILE A 229 5.94 -16.18 -39.08
C ILE A 229 5.46 -15.19 -38.00
N ILE A 230 6.38 -14.53 -37.30
CA ILE A 230 6.05 -13.58 -36.23
C ILE A 230 5.16 -12.43 -36.76
N LEU A 231 5.48 -11.88 -37.93
CA LEU A 231 4.70 -10.82 -38.55
C LEU A 231 3.32 -11.31 -39.00
N SER A 232 3.22 -12.53 -39.51
CA SER A 232 1.94 -13.15 -39.88
C SER A 232 1.05 -13.36 -38.66
N ASP A 233 1.61 -13.86 -37.56
CA ASP A 233 0.90 -14.07 -36.29
C ASP A 233 0.42 -12.73 -35.70
N LEU A 234 1.26 -11.68 -35.78
CA LEU A 234 0.91 -10.34 -35.34
C LEU A 234 -0.26 -9.73 -36.14
N VAL A 235 -0.23 -9.84 -37.47
CA VAL A 235 -1.26 -9.27 -38.35
C VAL A 235 -2.59 -9.99 -38.20
N THR A 236 -2.54 -11.31 -38.03
CA THR A 236 -3.75 -12.13 -37.90
C THR A 236 -4.35 -12.08 -36.50
N GLY A 237 -3.60 -11.64 -35.48
CA GLY A 237 -4.10 -11.43 -34.13
C GLY A 237 -4.47 -12.71 -33.36
N HIS A 238 -3.98 -13.88 -33.81
CA HIS A 238 -4.31 -15.17 -33.19
C HIS A 238 -3.72 -15.34 -31.79
N ASP A 239 -2.66 -14.59 -31.44
CA ASP A 239 -1.92 -14.77 -30.19
C ASP A 239 -1.75 -13.46 -29.41
N THR A 240 -2.58 -13.28 -28.38
CA THR A 240 -2.52 -12.15 -27.43
C THR A 240 -1.24 -12.12 -26.58
N HIS A 241 -0.51 -13.24 -26.52
CA HIS A 241 0.72 -13.41 -25.75
C HIS A 241 1.99 -13.37 -26.62
N LEU A 242 1.88 -13.09 -27.93
CA LEU A 242 3.02 -13.10 -28.85
C LEU A 242 4.16 -12.18 -28.36
N ARG A 243 3.81 -10.95 -27.94
CA ARG A 243 4.79 -10.00 -27.38
C ARG A 243 5.51 -10.58 -26.16
N ALA A 244 4.77 -11.18 -25.23
CA ALA A 244 5.32 -11.73 -24.00
C ALA A 244 6.29 -12.88 -24.31
N GLN A 245 5.91 -13.79 -25.22
CA GLN A 245 6.80 -14.87 -25.68
C GLN A 245 8.07 -14.37 -26.34
N LEU A 246 8.01 -13.32 -27.17
CA LEU A 246 9.20 -12.73 -27.78
C LEU A 246 10.13 -12.10 -26.75
N LEU A 247 9.58 -11.41 -25.75
CA LEU A 247 10.36 -10.86 -24.64
C LEU A 247 11.01 -11.97 -23.81
N ARG A 248 10.28 -13.07 -23.57
CA ARG A 248 10.83 -14.25 -22.89
C ARG A 248 11.99 -14.85 -23.70
N ARG A 249 11.80 -15.09 -24.99
CA ARG A 249 12.87 -15.58 -25.90
C ARG A 249 14.10 -14.67 -25.89
N TYR A 250 13.89 -13.35 -25.89
CA TYR A 250 14.99 -12.39 -25.78
C TYR A 250 15.76 -12.57 -24.47
N ARG A 251 15.05 -12.67 -23.35
CA ARG A 251 15.63 -12.88 -22.02
C ARG A 251 16.37 -14.21 -21.92
N ASP A 252 15.77 -15.30 -22.39
CA ASP A 252 16.39 -16.63 -22.38
C ASP A 252 17.69 -16.64 -23.20
N ALA A 253 17.72 -15.95 -24.35
CA ALA A 253 18.92 -15.82 -25.18
C ALA A 253 20.02 -14.93 -24.57
N HIS A 254 19.66 -14.07 -23.62
CA HIS A 254 20.57 -13.13 -22.95
C HIS A 254 20.73 -13.44 -21.45
N ALA A 255 20.20 -14.57 -20.98
CA ALA A 255 20.36 -15.03 -19.62
C ALA A 255 21.84 -15.36 -19.45
N THR A 256 22.53 -14.57 -18.63
CA THR A 256 23.87 -14.93 -18.18
C THR A 256 23.68 -16.07 -17.18
N GLU A 257 24.36 -17.20 -17.38
CA GLU A 257 24.33 -18.32 -16.43
C GLU A 257 24.56 -17.77 -15.02
N ALA A 258 23.55 -17.87 -14.17
CA ALA A 258 23.66 -17.46 -12.77
C ALA A 258 24.76 -18.32 -12.14
N SER A 259 25.74 -17.66 -11.51
CA SER A 259 26.88 -18.31 -10.85
C SER A 259 26.39 -19.35 -9.84
N THR A 260 26.45 -20.62 -10.22
CA THR A 260 26.06 -21.80 -9.44
C THR A 260 27.19 -22.18 -8.48
N ALA A 261 27.36 -21.42 -7.41
CA ALA A 261 28.28 -21.82 -6.33
C ALA A 261 28.01 -21.08 -5.02
N THR A 262 26.79 -21.17 -4.48
CA THR A 262 26.56 -20.89 -3.06
C THR A 262 25.42 -21.77 -2.59
N THR A 263 25.55 -22.35 -1.40
CA THR A 263 24.47 -23.06 -0.72
C THR A 263 23.25 -22.13 -0.67
N PRO A 264 22.05 -22.57 -1.10
CA PRO A 264 20.86 -21.73 -1.02
C PRO A 264 20.62 -21.31 0.43
N ARG A 265 20.25 -20.04 0.64
CA ARG A 265 19.82 -19.57 1.97
C ARG A 265 18.58 -20.34 2.39
N THR A 266 18.29 -20.39 3.68
CA THR A 266 17.04 -20.99 4.16
C THR A 266 15.98 -19.93 4.45
N ALA A 267 14.72 -20.33 4.54
CA ALA A 267 13.61 -19.45 4.93
C ALA A 267 13.87 -18.77 6.29
N GLY A 268 14.43 -19.50 7.27
CA GLY A 268 14.77 -18.97 8.59
C GLY A 268 15.87 -17.92 8.54
N GLN A 269 16.87 -18.07 7.65
CA GLN A 269 17.90 -17.04 7.44
C GLN A 269 17.33 -15.75 6.85
N LEU A 270 16.34 -15.86 5.95
CA LEU A 270 15.64 -14.70 5.39
C LEU A 270 14.82 -13.98 6.45
N LEU A 271 14.07 -14.72 7.27
CA LEU A 271 13.29 -14.17 8.39
C LEU A 271 14.19 -13.45 9.40
N ALA A 272 15.30 -14.08 9.81
CA ALA A 272 16.26 -13.45 10.73
C ALA A 272 16.85 -12.15 10.16
N THR A 273 17.22 -12.15 8.88
CA THR A 273 17.71 -10.95 8.19
C THR A 273 16.63 -9.86 8.13
N ALA A 274 15.38 -10.24 7.86
CA ALA A 274 14.25 -9.32 7.81
C ALA A 274 13.99 -8.69 9.19
N ASP A 275 14.08 -9.46 10.27
CA ASP A 275 13.92 -8.97 11.64
C ASP A 275 15.03 -7.97 12.02
N GLU A 276 16.28 -8.22 11.62
CA GLU A 276 17.40 -7.29 11.81
C GLU A 276 17.14 -5.95 11.09
N LEU A 277 16.70 -6.00 9.83
CA LEU A 277 16.35 -4.83 9.04
C LEU A 277 15.17 -4.06 9.66
N ARG A 278 14.13 -4.77 10.11
CA ARG A 278 12.98 -4.17 10.80
C ARG A 278 13.42 -3.43 12.05
N ALA A 279 14.24 -4.07 12.89
CA ALA A 279 14.76 -3.47 14.12
C ALA A 279 15.66 -2.24 13.86
N GLU A 280 16.43 -2.21 12.77
CA GLU A 280 17.20 -1.03 12.38
C GLU A 280 16.31 0.13 11.91
N ARG A 281 15.28 -0.16 11.10
CA ARG A 281 14.30 0.81 10.63
C ARG A 281 13.53 1.43 11.79
N GLU A 282 12.99 0.62 12.70
CA GLU A 282 12.24 1.09 13.86
C GLU A 282 13.08 1.98 14.78
N ARG A 283 14.35 1.63 14.99
CA ARG A 283 15.30 2.47 15.74
C ARG A 283 15.53 3.82 15.05
N SER A 284 15.69 3.81 13.73
CA SER A 284 15.90 5.02 12.94
C SER A 284 14.65 5.93 12.96
N ASP A 285 13.46 5.35 12.80
CA ASP A 285 12.18 6.07 12.83
C ASP A 285 11.88 6.63 14.23
N ALA A 286 12.22 5.91 15.30
CA ALA A 286 12.11 6.41 16.67
C ALA A 286 13.04 7.61 16.91
N GLN A 287 14.31 7.53 16.47
CA GLN A 287 15.25 8.64 16.57
C GLN A 287 14.78 9.86 15.77
N GLN A 288 14.23 9.65 14.57
CA GLN A 288 13.73 10.75 13.74
C GLN A 288 12.50 11.42 14.37
N ARG A 289 11.55 10.64 14.89
CA ARG A 289 10.38 11.16 15.62
C ARG A 289 10.78 12.00 16.84
N GLU A 290 11.77 11.55 17.60
CA GLU A 290 12.27 12.32 18.75
C GLU A 290 12.94 13.62 18.31
N ARG A 291 13.76 13.59 17.25
CA ARG A 291 14.38 14.80 16.69
C ARG A 291 13.35 15.82 16.19
N ASP A 292 12.31 15.34 15.52
CA ASP A 292 11.24 16.19 15.01
C ASP A 292 10.38 16.75 16.14
N ARG A 293 10.10 15.96 17.19
CA ARG A 293 9.45 16.43 18.42
C ARG A 293 10.24 17.54 19.10
N VAL A 294 11.54 17.31 19.36
CA VAL A 294 12.41 18.33 19.98
C VAL A 294 12.48 19.59 19.11
N ARG A 295 12.53 19.46 17.79
CA ARG A 295 12.49 20.60 16.86
C ARG A 295 11.17 21.36 16.97
N GLN A 296 10.04 20.65 17.00
CA GLN A 296 8.71 21.24 17.09
C GLN A 296 8.52 21.95 18.43
N GLU A 297 8.95 21.34 19.54
CA GLU A 297 8.91 21.96 20.88
C GLU A 297 9.77 23.23 20.94
N ARG A 298 10.99 23.21 20.39
CA ARG A 298 11.84 24.41 20.30
C ARG A 298 11.23 25.50 19.44
N SER A 299 10.65 25.15 18.29
CA SER A 299 9.97 26.10 17.41
C SER A 299 8.74 26.69 18.07
N ALA A 300 7.94 25.87 18.77
CA ALA A 300 6.77 26.32 19.51
C ALA A 300 7.15 27.24 20.67
N ALA A 301 8.21 26.90 21.42
CA ALA A 301 8.74 27.75 22.48
C ALA A 301 9.26 29.10 21.94
N ALA A 302 9.98 29.09 20.81
CA ALA A 302 10.46 30.32 20.17
C ALA A 302 9.29 31.18 19.65
N ALA A 303 8.29 30.58 19.01
CA ALA A 303 7.08 31.28 18.56
C ALA A 303 6.29 31.84 19.73
N ARG A 304 6.17 31.09 20.83
CA ARG A 304 5.57 31.55 22.09
C ARG A 304 6.31 32.76 22.62
N GLN A 305 7.64 32.72 22.66
CA GLN A 305 8.45 33.83 23.11
C GLN A 305 8.25 35.07 22.23
N GLN A 306 8.26 34.93 20.90
CA GLN A 306 8.01 36.05 19.98
C GLN A 306 6.60 36.64 20.12
N HIS A 307 5.58 35.80 20.37
CA HIS A 307 4.22 36.26 20.65
C HIS A 307 4.18 37.08 21.94
N LEU A 308 4.79 36.60 23.02
CA LEU A 308 4.91 37.35 24.27
C LEU A 308 5.69 38.67 24.06
N ASP A 309 6.78 38.66 23.30
CA ASP A 309 7.55 39.87 22.98
C ASP A 309 6.71 40.90 22.20
N THR A 310 5.81 40.45 21.31
CA THR A 310 4.88 41.32 20.59
C THR A 310 3.86 41.96 21.54
N LEU A 311 3.31 41.19 22.48
CA LEU A 311 2.38 41.70 23.50
C LEU A 311 3.07 42.66 24.48
N ALA A 312 4.38 42.49 24.71
CA ALA A 312 5.16 43.38 25.56
C ALA A 312 5.25 44.81 25.04
N VAL A 313 5.18 45.01 23.72
CA VAL A 313 5.33 46.33 23.08
C VAL A 313 4.17 47.28 23.44
N ASP A 314 2.93 46.78 23.54
CA ASP A 314 1.75 47.60 23.88
C ASP A 314 0.75 46.84 24.76
N GLN A 315 1.16 46.54 26.01
CA GLN A 315 0.29 45.89 26.99
C GLN A 315 -1.05 46.63 27.20
N PRO A 316 -1.11 47.99 27.26
CA PRO A 316 -2.39 48.71 27.38
C PRO A 316 -3.38 48.46 26.23
N ALA A 317 -2.91 48.27 24.99
CA ALA A 317 -3.78 47.90 23.87
C ALA A 317 -4.34 46.47 24.02
N VAL A 318 -3.52 45.52 24.49
CA VAL A 318 -3.97 44.13 24.72
C VAL A 318 -5.08 44.09 25.78
N TRP A 319 -4.95 44.86 26.87
CA TRP A 319 -6.02 44.98 27.87
C TRP A 319 -7.32 45.58 27.31
N ARG A 320 -7.24 46.58 26.41
CA ARG A 320 -8.43 47.12 25.74
C ARG A 320 -9.10 46.09 24.85
N GLN A 321 -8.31 45.30 24.12
CA GLN A 321 -8.81 44.22 23.29
C GLN A 321 -9.54 43.14 24.12
N VAL A 322 -9.02 42.81 25.30
CA VAL A 322 -9.70 41.92 26.26
C VAL A 322 -11.07 42.49 26.67
N ASP A 323 -11.14 43.77 27.01
CA ASP A 323 -12.40 44.43 27.39
C ASP A 323 -13.42 44.43 26.22
N GLU A 324 -12.97 44.68 24.99
CA GLU A 324 -13.78 44.65 23.77
C GLU A 324 -14.33 43.25 23.48
N LEU A 325 -13.49 42.22 23.55
CA LEU A 325 -13.88 40.81 23.36
C LEU A 325 -14.91 40.39 24.41
N ILE A 326 -14.72 40.79 25.67
CA ILE A 326 -15.67 40.54 26.76
C ILE A 326 -16.98 41.31 26.57
N ALA A 327 -16.97 42.48 25.93
CA ALA A 327 -18.17 43.27 25.64
C ALA A 327 -19.08 42.60 24.61
N THR A 328 -18.54 41.81 23.67
CA THR A 328 -19.31 41.14 22.60
C THR A 328 -20.31 40.08 23.09
N LYS A 329 -20.14 39.57 24.32
CA LYS A 329 -20.97 38.54 24.96
C LYS A 329 -21.08 37.21 24.18
N LYS A 330 -20.08 36.87 23.36
CA LYS A 330 -20.04 35.62 22.61
C LYS A 330 -19.12 34.59 23.28
N PRO A 331 -19.50 33.29 23.36
CA PRO A 331 -18.67 32.26 23.99
C PRO A 331 -17.25 32.15 23.43
N ARG A 332 -17.10 32.16 22.09
CA ARG A 332 -15.77 32.08 21.44
C ARG A 332 -14.88 33.29 21.74
N GLU A 333 -15.47 34.47 21.90
CA GLU A 333 -14.73 35.70 22.21
C GLU A 333 -14.29 35.73 23.68
N TYR A 334 -15.04 35.07 24.57
CA TYR A 334 -14.57 34.83 25.94
C TYR A 334 -13.37 33.89 25.98
N ASP A 335 -13.36 32.84 25.15
CA ASP A 335 -12.22 31.94 25.06
C ASP A 335 -10.96 32.70 24.57
N SER A 336 -11.10 33.55 23.56
CA SER A 336 -10.02 34.43 23.07
C SER A 336 -9.55 35.44 24.13
N ALA A 337 -10.47 36.07 24.89
CA ALA A 337 -10.12 37.01 25.95
C ALA A 337 -9.37 36.33 27.10
N VAL A 338 -9.77 35.12 27.47
CA VAL A 338 -9.10 34.32 28.50
C VAL A 338 -7.69 33.93 28.04
N GLN A 339 -7.51 33.56 26.77
CA GLN A 339 -6.18 33.25 26.23
C GLN A 339 -5.24 34.47 26.29
N LEU A 340 -5.72 35.67 25.93
CA LEU A 340 -4.92 36.91 26.05
C LEU A 340 -4.56 37.25 27.50
N LEU A 341 -5.45 36.95 28.46
CA LEU A 341 -5.16 37.14 29.89
C LEU A 341 -4.12 36.14 30.41
N VAL A 342 -4.14 34.89 29.92
CA VAL A 342 -3.08 33.90 30.20
C VAL A 342 -1.74 34.39 29.63
N ASP A 343 -1.73 34.87 28.39
CA ASP A 343 -0.53 35.39 27.76
C ASP A 343 0.05 36.60 28.50
N LEU A 344 -0.82 37.50 29.00
CA LEU A 344 -0.41 38.63 29.83
C LEU A 344 0.12 38.19 31.22
N ARG A 345 -0.47 37.15 31.84
CA ARG A 345 0.06 36.58 33.09
C ARG A 345 1.48 36.06 32.87
N ASP A 346 1.65 35.20 31.87
CA ASP A 346 2.94 34.58 31.54
C ASP A 346 4.01 35.66 31.21
N LEU A 347 3.60 36.74 30.52
CA LEU A 347 4.45 37.90 30.29
C LEU A 347 4.87 38.59 31.60
N THR A 348 3.94 38.83 32.51
CA THR A 348 4.23 39.50 33.79
C THR A 348 5.04 38.64 34.76
N GLU A 349 4.91 37.32 34.71
CA GLU A 349 5.75 36.38 35.45
C GLU A 349 7.21 36.43 34.96
N ARG A 350 7.42 36.58 33.64
CA ARG A 350 8.75 36.76 33.05
C ARG A 350 9.40 38.09 33.43
N ASP A 351 8.63 39.18 33.39
CA ASP A 351 9.15 40.54 33.54
C ASP A 351 9.09 41.06 35.00
N GLY A 352 8.58 40.26 35.95
CA GLY A 352 8.55 40.56 37.39
C GLY A 352 7.42 41.52 37.83
N GLY A 353 6.33 41.62 37.06
CA GLY A 353 5.23 42.58 37.23
C GLY A 353 3.93 42.03 37.81
N THR A 354 3.96 40.86 38.45
CA THR A 354 2.78 40.05 38.85
C THR A 354 1.73 40.83 39.65
N ALA A 355 2.15 41.70 40.59
CA ALA A 355 1.23 42.45 41.44
C ALA A 355 0.32 43.44 40.67
N ALA A 356 0.84 44.05 39.59
CA ALA A 356 0.04 44.98 38.77
C ALA A 356 -0.98 44.23 37.91
N PHE A 357 -0.62 43.02 37.46
CA PHE A 357 -1.51 42.12 36.73
C PHE A 357 -2.65 41.63 37.63
N GLU A 358 -2.34 41.10 38.82
CA GLU A 358 -3.33 40.62 39.80
C GLU A 358 -4.33 41.72 40.19
N HIS A 359 -3.84 42.93 40.44
CA HIS A 359 -4.70 44.07 40.72
C HIS A 359 -5.69 44.36 39.58
N ARG A 360 -5.20 44.34 38.33
CA ARG A 360 -6.03 44.62 37.15
C ARG A 360 -7.00 43.48 36.84
N LEU A 361 -6.58 42.23 37.04
CA LEU A 361 -7.43 41.04 36.92
C LEU A 361 -8.56 41.06 37.98
N THR A 362 -8.25 41.47 39.21
CA THR A 362 -9.24 41.63 40.29
C THR A 362 -10.30 42.66 39.90
N LEU A 363 -9.89 43.82 39.39
CA LEU A 363 -10.80 44.87 38.91
C LEU A 363 -11.68 44.37 37.75
N LEU A 364 -11.12 43.60 36.81
CA LEU A 364 -11.85 43.02 35.70
C LEU A 364 -12.91 42.01 36.17
N ARG A 365 -12.60 41.15 37.14
CA ARG A 365 -13.56 40.21 37.74
C ARG A 365 -14.69 40.94 38.46
N VAL A 366 -14.40 42.01 39.22
CA VAL A 366 -15.42 42.82 39.89
C VAL A 366 -16.36 43.49 38.86
N ASN A 367 -15.80 44.07 37.80
CA ASN A 367 -16.57 44.74 36.73
C ASN A 367 -17.47 43.77 35.94
N HIS A 368 -17.09 42.49 35.87
CA HIS A 368 -17.82 41.45 35.13
C HIS A 368 -18.47 40.39 36.02
N ALA A 369 -18.69 40.69 37.31
CA ALA A 369 -19.32 39.79 38.27
C ALA A 369 -20.70 39.24 37.84
N ARG A 370 -21.41 39.95 36.94
CA ARG A 370 -22.71 39.54 36.38
C ARG A 370 -22.61 38.55 35.19
N LYS A 371 -21.41 38.11 34.79
CA LYS A 371 -21.17 37.20 33.65
C LYS A 371 -20.60 35.84 34.12
N PRO A 372 -21.45 34.91 34.60
CA PRO A 372 -20.97 33.65 35.20
C PRO A 372 -20.19 32.76 34.24
N GLY A 373 -20.56 32.73 32.95
CA GLY A 373 -19.85 31.94 31.94
C GLY A 373 -18.44 32.43 31.59
N LEU A 374 -18.11 33.70 31.89
CA LEU A 374 -16.74 34.23 31.76
C LEU A 374 -15.92 33.86 33.00
N LEU A 375 -16.49 34.04 34.21
CA LEU A 375 -15.83 33.70 35.47
C LEU A 375 -15.44 32.22 35.52
N GLN A 376 -16.33 31.32 35.08
CA GLN A 376 -16.03 29.90 35.01
C GLN A 376 -14.83 29.59 34.10
N ARG A 377 -14.68 30.29 32.97
CA ARG A 377 -13.55 30.10 32.05
C ARG A 377 -12.24 30.66 32.62
N LEU A 378 -12.30 31.78 33.33
CA LEU A 378 -11.14 32.33 34.04
C LEU A 378 -10.66 31.37 35.15
N ASP A 379 -11.59 30.78 35.90
CA ASP A 379 -11.28 29.80 36.95
C ASP A 379 -10.69 28.52 36.36
N LEU A 380 -11.21 28.05 35.23
CA LEU A 380 -10.67 26.89 34.50
C LEU A 380 -9.26 27.15 33.95
N ALA A 381 -8.92 28.40 33.61
CA ALA A 381 -7.59 28.81 33.15
C ALA A 381 -6.60 29.12 34.30
N GLY A 382 -7.02 28.93 35.55
CA GLY A 382 -6.20 29.22 36.73
C GLY A 382 -5.94 30.71 36.96
N LEU A 383 -6.77 31.59 36.39
CA LEU A 383 -6.71 33.05 36.58
C LEU A 383 -7.52 33.43 37.82
N PHE A 384 -7.02 33.02 38.98
CA PHE A 384 -7.56 33.39 40.28
C PHE A 384 -7.10 34.80 40.68
N ALA A 385 -7.90 35.46 41.50
CA ALA A 385 -7.55 36.76 42.09
C ALA A 385 -6.74 36.58 43.36
#